data_AF-A0A8I0KB26-F1
#
_entry.id   AF-A0A8I0KB26-F1
#
_cell.length_a   1.000
_cell.length_b   1.000
_cell.length_c   1.000
_cell.angle_alpha   90.00
_cell.angle_beta   90.00
_cell.angle_gamma   90.00
#
_symmetry.space_group_name_H-M   'P 1'
#
loop_
_entity.id
_entity.type
_entity.pdbx_description
1 polymer ?
#
loop_
_entity_poly.entity_id
_entity_poly.type
_entity_poly.pdbx_seq_one_letter_code
_entity_poly.pdbx_strand_id
1 'polypeptide(L)'
;MSILTQSGRAAIAASIKEQSLHLAWGSGDSSWESSHKVEKVFVKGEIKLDHCPIKDVKVFKGLTIYKPSIDYTVDSNTGMIKLVEKGSITVESTVTVEYTYSTPAEPITSTKLLKEVGRRTIDEILFCTGDENGELITPSGRFKPANVPTNNLYLKCSFDFTDAAN
;
A
#
# COMPACT_ATOMS: atom_id res chain seq x y z
N MET A 1 8.37 -4.98 31.57
CA MET A 1 8.03 -4.34 30.28
C MET A 1 6.61 -3.82 30.41
N SER A 2 6.41 -2.50 30.46
CA SER A 2 5.07 -1.92 30.64
C SER A 2 4.37 -1.83 29.29
N ILE A 3 3.18 -2.43 29.20
CA ILE A 3 2.36 -2.41 27.99
C ILE A 3 1.31 -1.31 28.16
N LEU A 4 1.15 -0.48 27.13
CA LEU A 4 0.11 0.54 27.13
C LEU A 4 -1.27 -0.13 27.20
N THR A 5 -2.02 0.15 28.26
CA THR A 5 -3.35 -0.42 28.46
C THR A 5 -4.33 0.09 27.41
N GLN A 6 -5.45 -0.61 27.25
CA GLN A 6 -6.52 -0.16 26.37
C GLN A 6 -7.07 1.20 26.79
N SER A 7 -7.17 1.47 28.10
CA SER A 7 -7.54 2.79 28.63
C SER A 7 -6.51 3.87 28.28
N GLY A 8 -5.22 3.55 28.29
CA GLY A 8 -4.17 4.47 27.84
C GLY A 8 -4.30 4.84 26.35
N ARG A 9 -4.58 3.86 25.47
CA ARG A 9 -4.86 4.14 24.05
C ARG A 9 -6.13 4.95 23.84
N ALA A 10 -7.17 4.68 24.63
CA ALA A 10 -8.42 5.44 24.58
C ALA A 10 -8.22 6.91 25.00
N ALA A 11 -7.38 7.16 26.01
CA ALA A 11 -7.02 8.53 26.41
C ALA A 11 -6.26 9.27 25.29
N ILE A 12 -5.32 8.60 24.60
CA ILE A 12 -4.62 9.19 23.45
C ILE A 12 -5.62 9.52 22.32
N ALA A 13 -6.53 8.61 22.00
CA ALA A 13 -7.56 8.87 21.00
C ALA A 13 -8.44 10.06 21.38
N ALA A 14 -8.81 10.21 22.66
CA ALA A 14 -9.54 11.38 23.13
C ALA A 14 -8.75 12.67 22.93
N SER A 15 -7.46 12.70 23.29
CA SER A 15 -6.60 13.86 23.05
C SER A 15 -6.41 14.20 21.57
N ILE A 16 -6.32 13.19 20.68
CA ILE A 16 -6.24 13.41 19.22
C ILE A 16 -7.55 14.02 18.69
N LYS A 17 -8.71 13.52 19.15
CA LYS A 17 -10.02 14.02 18.74
C LYS A 17 -10.26 15.49 19.12
N GLU A 18 -9.61 15.99 20.16
CA GLU A 18 -9.68 17.40 20.59
C GLU A 18 -8.82 18.35 19.73
N GLN A 19 -7.91 17.82 18.91
CA GLN A 19 -7.08 18.64 18.03
C GLN A 19 -7.80 19.02 16.73
N SER A 20 -7.33 20.09 16.09
CA SER A 20 -7.77 20.45 14.74
C SER A 20 -7.15 19.50 13.71
N LEU A 21 -7.91 18.43 13.40
CA LEU A 21 -7.48 17.41 12.45
C LEU A 21 -7.77 17.86 11.01
N HIS A 22 -6.82 17.57 10.12
CA HIS A 22 -6.93 17.82 8.69
C HIS A 22 -6.62 16.53 7.92
N LEU A 23 -7.39 16.27 6.87
CA LEU A 23 -7.05 15.28 5.85
C LEU A 23 -6.30 15.99 4.74
N ALA A 24 -5.05 15.61 4.52
CA ALA A 24 -4.26 16.03 3.38
C ALA A 24 -4.26 14.94 2.31
N TRP A 25 -4.17 15.32 1.03
CA TRP A 25 -4.00 14.38 -0.08
C TRP A 25 -2.91 14.89 -1.03
N GLY A 26 -2.22 13.95 -1.66
CA GLY A 26 -1.16 14.22 -2.63
C GLY A 26 -1.31 13.35 -3.86
N SER A 27 -0.72 13.76 -4.96
CA SER A 27 -0.76 13.01 -6.23
C SER A 27 0.15 11.78 -6.21
N GLY A 28 1.02 11.65 -5.20
CA GLY A 28 2.03 10.60 -5.14
C GLY A 28 3.13 10.77 -6.18
N ASP A 29 3.87 9.69 -6.42
CA ASP A 29 4.85 9.63 -7.51
C ASP A 29 4.18 9.27 -8.84
N SER A 30 4.52 9.97 -9.91
CA SER A 30 3.95 9.73 -11.25
C SER A 30 4.38 8.40 -11.86
N SER A 31 5.42 7.77 -11.31
CA SER A 31 5.88 6.45 -11.71
C SER A 31 5.08 5.32 -11.05
N TRP A 32 4.30 5.58 -9.99
CA TRP A 32 3.45 4.55 -9.41
C TRP A 32 2.42 4.09 -10.44
N GLU A 33 2.12 2.79 -10.43
CA GLU A 33 1.16 2.16 -11.34
C GLU A 33 1.56 2.19 -12.83
N SER A 34 2.78 2.60 -13.15
CA SER A 34 3.26 2.60 -14.53
C SER A 34 3.81 1.22 -14.94
N SER A 35 3.43 0.79 -16.15
CA SER A 35 3.85 -0.49 -16.73
C SER A 35 5.21 -0.36 -17.41
N HIS A 36 6.08 -1.32 -17.13
CA HIS A 36 7.43 -1.38 -17.64
C HIS A 36 7.70 -2.74 -18.27
N LYS A 37 8.48 -2.71 -19.36
CA LYS A 37 8.91 -3.90 -20.09
C LYS A 37 10.41 -3.84 -20.29
N VAL A 38 11.11 -4.85 -19.79
CA VAL A 38 12.58 -4.93 -19.85
C VAL A 38 13.02 -6.31 -20.30
N GLU A 39 14.12 -6.37 -21.03
CA GLU A 39 14.81 -7.62 -21.34
C GLU A 39 15.94 -7.83 -20.35
N LYS A 40 15.94 -8.97 -19.66
CA LYS A 40 16.95 -9.34 -18.67
C LYS A 40 17.35 -10.80 -18.87
N VAL A 41 18.55 -11.13 -18.41
CA VAL A 41 19.09 -12.49 -18.42
C VAL A 41 19.14 -12.99 -16.97
N PHE A 42 18.72 -14.23 -16.74
CA PHE A 42 18.88 -14.86 -15.43
C PHE A 42 20.37 -15.14 -15.18
N VAL A 43 20.97 -14.39 -14.26
CA VAL A 43 22.35 -14.61 -13.80
C VAL A 43 22.29 -15.40 -12.50
N LYS A 44 22.89 -16.59 -12.47
CA LYS A 44 22.77 -17.53 -11.34
C LYS A 44 21.32 -17.88 -10.96
N GLY A 45 20.40 -17.86 -11.94
CA GLY A 45 18.98 -18.16 -11.71
C GLY A 45 18.16 -17.01 -11.10
N GLU A 46 18.72 -15.80 -11.01
CA GLU A 46 18.04 -14.63 -10.46
C GLU A 46 18.04 -13.45 -11.44
N ILE A 47 16.97 -12.65 -11.41
CA ILE A 47 16.88 -11.33 -12.04
C ILE A 47 16.55 -10.34 -10.94
N LYS A 48 17.34 -9.26 -10.85
CA LYS A 48 17.02 -8.10 -10.02
C LYS A 48 16.51 -6.97 -10.91
N LEU A 49 15.31 -6.48 -10.61
CA LEU A 49 14.75 -5.32 -11.28
C LEU A 49 15.25 -4.02 -10.64
N ASP A 50 15.16 -2.94 -11.41
CA ASP A 50 15.73 -1.65 -11.05
C ASP A 50 14.83 -0.83 -10.10
N HIS A 51 13.58 -1.30 -9.87
CA HIS A 51 12.60 -0.67 -8.98
C HIS A 51 11.98 -1.68 -8.01
N CYS A 52 11.62 -1.20 -6.81
CA CYS A 52 10.79 -1.92 -5.86
C CYS A 52 9.94 -0.93 -5.02
N PRO A 53 8.72 -1.31 -4.58
CA PRO A 53 8.06 -2.59 -4.86
C PRO A 53 7.47 -2.68 -6.28
N ILE A 54 7.18 -3.91 -6.70
CA ILE A 54 6.62 -4.25 -8.02
C ILE A 54 5.39 -5.16 -7.90
N LYS A 55 4.52 -5.13 -8.91
CA LYS A 55 3.36 -6.02 -9.03
C LYS A 55 3.12 -6.43 -10.48
N ASP A 56 2.17 -7.35 -10.69
CA ASP A 56 1.74 -7.82 -12.01
C ASP A 56 2.87 -8.35 -12.90
N VAL A 57 3.86 -9.01 -12.30
CA VAL A 57 5.06 -9.49 -13.00
C VAL A 57 4.75 -10.66 -13.93
N LYS A 58 4.99 -10.46 -15.22
CA LYS A 58 4.89 -11.48 -16.28
C LYS A 58 6.24 -11.68 -16.93
N VAL A 59 6.68 -12.94 -16.99
CA VAL A 59 7.91 -13.33 -17.68
C VAL A 59 7.54 -14.12 -18.93
N PHE A 60 8.09 -13.73 -20.09
CA PHE A 60 7.84 -14.42 -21.34
C PHE A 60 9.06 -14.37 -22.27
N LYS A 61 9.10 -15.31 -23.22
CA LYS A 61 10.12 -15.37 -24.27
C LYS A 61 9.44 -15.64 -25.61
N GLY A 62 9.43 -14.65 -26.49
CA GLY A 62 8.66 -14.71 -27.74
C GLY A 62 7.16 -14.83 -27.45
N LEU A 63 6.56 -15.96 -27.82
CA LEU A 63 5.14 -16.27 -27.57
C LEU A 63 4.91 -17.11 -26.31
N THR A 64 5.96 -17.62 -25.67
CA THR A 64 5.85 -18.46 -24.49
C THR A 64 5.76 -17.62 -23.23
N ILE A 65 4.62 -17.68 -22.53
CA ILE A 65 4.40 -17.03 -21.24
C ILE A 65 4.69 -18.04 -20.13
N TYR A 66 5.63 -17.71 -19.25
CA TYR A 66 5.97 -18.54 -18.10
C TYR A 66 5.04 -18.28 -16.92
N LYS A 67 4.81 -19.29 -16.10
CA LYS A 67 3.84 -19.22 -15.00
C LYS A 67 4.54 -18.92 -13.67
N PRO A 68 4.04 -17.92 -12.90
CA PRO A 68 4.52 -17.69 -11.54
C PRO A 68 4.25 -18.91 -10.65
N SER A 69 5.11 -19.12 -9.66
CA SER A 69 5.14 -20.25 -8.73
C SER A 69 5.41 -21.64 -9.33
N ILE A 70 5.47 -21.75 -10.67
CA ILE A 70 5.84 -22.99 -11.37
C ILE A 70 7.23 -22.83 -12.01
N ASP A 71 7.39 -21.79 -12.83
CA ASP A 71 8.63 -21.54 -13.56
C ASP A 71 9.54 -20.56 -12.83
N TYR A 72 8.94 -19.57 -12.16
CA TYR A 72 9.65 -18.54 -11.40
C TYR A 72 8.87 -18.09 -10.17
N THR A 73 9.58 -17.52 -9.20
CA THR A 73 9.02 -16.85 -8.03
C THR A 73 9.39 -15.37 -8.07
N VAL A 74 8.52 -14.53 -7.50
CA VAL A 74 8.68 -13.08 -7.48
C VAL A 74 8.63 -12.62 -6.03
N ASP A 75 9.66 -11.90 -5.61
CA ASP A 75 9.65 -11.10 -4.40
C ASP A 75 9.32 -9.65 -4.80
N SER A 76 8.06 -9.29 -4.61
CA SER A 76 7.53 -7.96 -4.92
C SER A 76 8.19 -6.83 -4.13
N ASN A 77 8.72 -7.11 -2.93
CA ASN A 77 9.30 -6.08 -2.06
C ASN A 77 10.75 -5.78 -2.42
N THR A 78 11.51 -6.79 -2.85
CA THR A 78 12.92 -6.64 -3.24
C THR A 78 13.09 -6.47 -4.75
N GLY A 79 12.05 -6.72 -5.54
CA GLY A 79 12.10 -6.68 -7.00
C GLY A 79 12.90 -7.85 -7.59
N MET A 80 13.03 -8.95 -6.84
CA MET A 80 13.80 -10.12 -7.27
C MET A 80 12.89 -11.19 -7.88
N ILE A 81 13.31 -11.73 -9.02
CA ILE A 81 12.69 -12.87 -9.68
C ILE A 81 13.67 -14.03 -9.64
N LYS A 82 13.27 -15.17 -9.08
CA LYS A 82 14.10 -16.38 -8.99
C LYS A 82 13.49 -17.52 -9.78
N LEU A 83 14.30 -18.28 -10.48
CA LEU A 83 13.86 -19.51 -11.13
C LEU A 83 13.51 -20.58 -10.10
N VAL A 84 12.53 -21.40 -10.45
CA VAL A 84 12.22 -22.63 -9.73
C VAL A 84 13.00 -23.77 -10.39
N GLU A 85 13.67 -24.64 -9.61
CA GLU A 85 14.56 -25.69 -10.14
C GLU A 85 13.89 -26.70 -11.09
N LYS A 86 12.55 -26.81 -11.05
CA LYS A 86 11.74 -27.66 -11.95
C LYS A 86 11.02 -26.88 -13.06
N GLY A 87 11.35 -25.59 -13.21
CA GLY A 87 10.72 -24.71 -14.19
C GLY A 87 11.15 -25.01 -15.63
N SER A 88 10.34 -24.56 -16.58
CA SER A 88 10.61 -24.71 -18.03
C SER A 88 11.58 -23.65 -18.58
N ILE A 89 12.09 -22.76 -17.71
CA ILE A 89 13.04 -21.70 -18.08
C ILE A 89 14.46 -22.26 -17.96
N THR A 90 15.21 -22.23 -19.06
CA THR A 90 16.64 -22.56 -19.02
C THR A 90 17.42 -21.41 -18.38
N VAL A 91 18.34 -21.74 -17.48
CA VAL A 91 19.26 -20.76 -16.86
C VAL A 91 20.05 -20.05 -17.98
N GLU A 92 20.38 -18.77 -17.77
CA GLU A 92 21.08 -17.90 -18.74
C GLU A 92 20.29 -17.56 -20.02
N SER A 93 19.00 -17.86 -20.08
CA SER A 93 18.16 -17.39 -21.18
C SER A 93 17.77 -15.93 -21.03
N THR A 94 17.82 -15.18 -22.14
CA THR A 94 17.20 -13.85 -22.24
C THR A 94 15.69 -13.99 -22.25
N VAL A 95 15.05 -13.31 -21.30
CA VAL A 95 13.59 -13.23 -21.17
C VAL A 95 13.15 -11.78 -21.13
N THR A 96 11.91 -11.56 -21.55
CA THR A 96 11.24 -10.28 -21.39
C THR A 96 10.39 -10.31 -20.14
N VAL A 97 10.59 -9.33 -19.27
CA VAL A 97 9.85 -9.14 -18.03
C VAL A 97 8.98 -7.90 -18.17
N GLU A 98 7.68 -8.08 -18.05
CA GLU A 98 6.71 -7.01 -17.93
C GLU A 98 6.26 -6.92 -16.47
N TYR A 99 6.22 -5.71 -15.91
CA TYR A 99 5.87 -5.49 -14.51
C TYR A 99 5.39 -4.07 -14.29
N THR A 100 4.58 -3.88 -13.25
CA THR A 100 4.06 -2.57 -12.86
C THR A 100 4.75 -2.10 -11.59
N TYR A 101 5.11 -0.82 -11.52
CA TYR A 101 5.63 -0.23 -10.29
C TYR A 101 4.50 -0.14 -9.26
N SER A 102 4.71 -0.69 -8.07
CA SER A 102 3.72 -0.65 -7.00
C SER A 102 3.96 0.58 -6.11
N THR A 103 2.90 1.02 -5.43
CA THR A 103 3.03 2.05 -4.38
C THR A 103 3.81 1.47 -3.19
N PRO A 104 4.92 2.10 -2.75
CA PRO A 104 5.63 1.70 -1.54
C PRO A 104 4.78 1.94 -0.30
N ALA A 105 5.03 1.15 0.75
CA ALA A 105 4.44 1.43 2.05
C ALA A 105 5.00 2.74 2.60
N GLU A 106 4.12 3.58 3.15
CA GLU A 106 4.52 4.87 3.72
C GLU A 106 5.46 4.65 4.91
N PRO A 107 6.66 5.27 4.93
CA PRO A 107 7.56 5.17 6.08
C PRO A 107 6.95 5.82 7.33
N ILE A 108 7.09 5.20 8.49
CA ILE A 108 6.64 5.76 9.78
C ILE A 108 7.36 7.07 10.17
N THR A 109 8.48 7.37 9.51
CA THR A 109 9.27 8.60 9.68
C THR A 109 8.84 9.70 8.72
N SER A 110 7.85 9.44 7.86
CA SER A 110 7.33 10.44 6.93
C SER A 110 6.68 11.60 7.68
N THR A 111 7.00 12.82 7.25
CA THR A 111 6.50 14.06 7.86
C THR A 111 5.67 14.90 6.89
N LYS A 112 5.61 14.52 5.61
CA LYS A 112 4.92 15.25 4.54
C LYS A 112 4.46 14.28 3.45
N LEU A 113 3.35 14.61 2.79
CA LEU A 113 2.89 13.87 1.61
C LEU A 113 3.75 14.16 0.38
N LEU A 114 3.87 13.17 -0.50
CA LEU A 114 4.47 13.35 -1.81
C LEU A 114 3.52 14.16 -2.71
N LYS A 115 4.02 15.31 -3.20
CA LYS A 115 3.27 16.24 -4.07
C LYS A 115 1.87 16.50 -3.52
N GLU A 116 1.82 17.09 -2.33
CA GLU A 116 0.57 17.47 -1.70
C GLU A 116 -0.25 18.38 -2.63
N VAL A 117 -1.50 17.99 -2.85
CA VAL A 117 -2.47 18.69 -3.70
C VAL A 117 -3.38 19.57 -2.86
N GLY A 118 -3.71 19.17 -1.63
CA GLY A 118 -4.56 19.98 -0.77
C GLY A 118 -4.72 19.42 0.64
N ARG A 119 -5.37 20.22 1.49
CA ARG A 119 -5.76 19.85 2.85
C ARG A 119 -7.14 20.37 3.16
N ARG A 120 -7.90 19.60 3.94
CA ARG A 120 -9.23 19.99 4.42
C ARG A 120 -9.39 19.58 5.87
N THR A 121 -10.09 20.40 6.65
CA THR A 121 -10.48 20.05 8.02
C THR A 121 -11.47 18.88 8.01
N ILE A 122 -11.33 17.97 8.96
CA ILE A 122 -12.24 16.82 9.08
C ILE A 122 -13.65 17.32 9.44
N ASP A 123 -14.68 16.83 8.74
CA ASP A 123 -16.07 17.23 8.98
C ASP A 123 -16.66 16.54 10.22
N GLU A 124 -16.31 15.27 10.44
CA GLU A 124 -16.82 14.50 11.57
C GLU A 124 -15.75 13.55 12.14
N ILE A 125 -15.64 13.56 13.47
CA ILE A 125 -14.73 12.70 14.25
C ILE A 125 -15.55 11.96 15.31
N LEU A 126 -15.53 10.63 15.28
CA LEU A 126 -16.26 9.77 16.23
C LEU A 126 -15.32 8.75 16.86
N PHE A 127 -15.58 8.36 18.11
CA PHE A 127 -15.00 7.13 18.64
C PHE A 127 -15.74 5.94 18.05
N CYS A 128 -15.04 4.82 17.84
CA CYS A 128 -15.68 3.61 17.34
C CYS A 128 -15.06 2.33 17.91
N THR A 129 -15.83 1.25 17.90
CA THR A 129 -15.37 -0.10 18.25
C THR A 129 -15.63 -1.04 17.08
N GLY A 130 -14.78 -2.05 16.89
CA GLY A 130 -15.00 -3.07 15.88
C GLY A 130 -16.28 -3.87 16.20
N ASP A 131 -17.12 -4.06 15.18
CA ASP A 131 -18.39 -4.76 15.28
C ASP A 131 -18.74 -5.35 13.90
N GLU A 132 -18.92 -6.67 13.80
CA GLU A 132 -19.25 -7.35 12.53
C GLU A 132 -20.58 -6.87 11.91
N ASN A 133 -21.47 -6.32 12.73
CA ASN A 133 -22.75 -5.74 12.33
C ASN A 133 -22.75 -4.20 12.40
N GLY A 134 -21.56 -3.59 12.53
CA GLY A 134 -21.40 -2.15 12.60
C GLY A 134 -21.87 -1.41 11.34
N GLU A 135 -22.40 -0.20 11.54
CA GLU A 135 -22.89 0.67 10.47
C GLU A 135 -21.77 1.42 9.72
N LEU A 136 -20.59 1.57 10.34
CA LEU A 136 -19.43 2.18 9.69
C LEU A 136 -18.65 1.10 8.93
N ILE A 137 -18.65 1.17 7.61
CA ILE A 137 -17.97 0.20 6.75
C ILE A 137 -16.65 0.80 6.26
N THR A 138 -15.54 0.13 6.52
CA THR A 138 -14.21 0.45 5.97
C THR A 138 -13.66 -0.75 5.19
N PRO A 139 -12.62 -0.57 4.35
CA PRO A 139 -11.95 -1.70 3.70
C PRO A 139 -11.37 -2.73 4.68
N SER A 140 -11.09 -2.32 5.92
CA SER A 140 -10.51 -3.16 6.97
C SER A 140 -11.55 -3.88 7.84
N GLY A 141 -12.83 -3.52 7.76
CA GLY A 141 -13.88 -4.16 8.55
C GLY A 141 -15.09 -3.25 8.82
N ARG A 142 -15.88 -3.63 9.80
CA ARG A 142 -17.06 -2.88 10.25
C ARG A 142 -16.88 -2.38 11.67
N PHE A 143 -17.41 -1.18 11.92
CA PHE A 143 -17.29 -0.49 13.19
C PHE A 143 -18.63 0.13 13.59
N LYS A 144 -18.82 0.30 14.89
CA LYS A 144 -19.97 0.97 15.48
C LYS A 144 -19.51 2.24 16.21
N PRO A 145 -20.21 3.37 16.07
CA PRO A 145 -19.90 4.56 16.86
C PRO A 145 -20.04 4.31 18.36
N ALA A 146 -19.19 4.97 19.15
CA ALA A 146 -19.20 4.91 20.60
C ALA A 146 -19.23 6.32 21.19
N ASN A 147 -19.99 6.48 22.27
CA ASN A 147 -20.07 7.75 23.01
C ASN A 147 -18.99 7.87 24.10
N VAL A 148 -18.18 6.82 24.29
CA VAL A 148 -17.06 6.79 25.24
C VAL A 148 -15.75 6.69 24.47
N PRO A 149 -14.63 7.21 25.02
CA PRO A 149 -13.33 7.05 24.39
C PRO A 149 -12.98 5.58 24.13
N THR A 150 -12.56 5.28 22.92
CA THR A 150 -12.09 3.95 22.49
C THR A 150 -10.70 4.08 21.89
N ASN A 151 -10.07 2.96 21.58
CA ASN A 151 -8.76 2.95 20.92
C ASN A 151 -8.81 3.27 19.41
N ASN A 152 -9.97 3.57 18.83
CA ASN A 152 -10.12 3.86 17.41
C ASN A 152 -10.91 5.17 17.20
N LEU A 153 -10.48 5.96 16.21
CA LEU A 153 -11.21 7.12 15.73
C LEU A 153 -11.67 6.87 14.30
N TYR A 154 -12.93 7.21 14.05
CA TYR A 154 -13.47 7.36 12.70
C TYR A 154 -13.37 8.83 12.29
N LEU A 155 -12.81 9.08 11.11
CA LEU A 155 -12.68 10.40 10.51
C LEU A 155 -13.44 10.41 9.19
N LYS A 156 -14.34 11.38 9.01
CA LYS A 156 -15.07 11.58 7.77
C LYS A 156 -14.76 12.95 7.21
N CYS A 157 -14.38 12.96 5.94
CA CYS A 157 -14.14 14.15 5.15
C CYS A 157 -14.92 13.99 3.84
N SER A 158 -15.79 14.95 3.54
CA SER A 158 -16.53 15.07 2.30
C SER A 158 -15.79 16.02 1.38
N PHE A 159 -15.58 15.56 0.15
CA PHE A 159 -14.91 16.33 -0.90
C PHE A 159 -15.93 16.87 -1.89
N ASP A 160 -15.87 18.17 -2.15
CA ASP A 160 -16.54 18.83 -3.27
C ASP A 160 -15.52 19.15 -4.38
N PHE A 161 -16.00 19.40 -5.59
CA PHE A 161 -15.17 19.72 -6.76
C PHE A 161 -14.30 20.97 -6.58
N THR A 162 -14.68 21.87 -5.68
CA THR A 162 -13.93 23.09 -5.37
C THR A 162 -12.82 22.88 -4.34
N ASP A 163 -12.76 21.74 -3.65
CA ASP A 163 -11.86 21.53 -2.52
C ASP A 163 -10.40 21.26 -2.94
N ALA A 164 -10.14 21.05 -4.23
CA ALA A 164 -8.80 20.79 -4.78
C ALA A 164 -8.11 22.03 -5.38
N ALA A 165 -8.61 23.23 -5.10
CA ALA A 165 -8.01 24.47 -5.59
C ALA A 165 -6.76 24.84 -4.75
N ASN A 166 -5.61 24.34 -5.19
CA ASN A 166 -4.29 24.86 -4.81
C ASN A 166 -3.68 25.60 -6.01
#